data_AF-A0A522GGR8-F1
#
_entry.id   AF-A0A522GGR8-F1
#
_cell.length_a   1.000
_cell.length_b   1.000
_cell.length_c   1.000
_cell.angle_alpha   90.00
_cell.angle_beta   90.00
_cell.angle_gamma   90.00
#
_symmetry.space_group_name_H-M   'P 1'
#
loop_
_entity.id
_entity.type
_entity.pdbx_description
1 polymer ?
#
loop_
_entity_poly.entity_id
_entity_poly.type
_entity_poly.pdbx_seq_one_letter_code
_entity_poly.pdbx_strand_id
1 'polypeptide(L)'
;MPKHSKIPPISETEEARIQSQIAADPDDFEATDNELSSAKPFSEAFPHLAKSIRRHGPLRKKEAVSIRIDIDVLEKLRASGDGWQSRVNDLLRRHLEEV
;
A
#
# COMPACT_ATOMS: atom_id res chain seq x y z
N MET A 1 15.83 -14.43 -4.85
CA MET A 1 16.41 -14.19 -3.50
C MET A 1 15.38 -13.42 -2.69
N PRO A 2 14.92 -13.94 -1.54
CA PRO A 2 13.92 -13.21 -0.76
C PRO A 2 14.60 -12.01 -0.09
N LYS A 3 14.06 -10.81 -0.35
CA LYS A 3 14.44 -9.57 0.35
C LYS A 3 13.74 -9.56 1.71
N HIS A 4 14.38 -10.07 2.75
CA HIS A 4 13.93 -9.85 4.13
C HIS A 4 14.82 -8.83 4.84
N SER A 5 14.17 -7.69 5.14
CA SER A 5 14.32 -6.68 6.19
C SER A 5 15.68 -6.33 6.80
N LYS A 6 15.93 -5.01 6.88
CA LYS A 6 16.98 -4.35 7.67
C LYS A 6 16.69 -4.39 9.19
N ILE A 7 16.12 -5.47 9.70
CA ILE A 7 15.77 -5.61 11.12
C ILE A 7 16.64 -6.74 11.67
N PRO A 8 17.53 -6.47 12.64
CA PRO A 8 18.34 -7.53 13.24
C PRO A 8 17.43 -8.52 13.98
N PRO A 9 17.79 -9.82 14.00
CA PRO A 9 17.08 -10.80 14.82
C PRO A 9 17.18 -10.41 16.29
N ILE A 10 16.07 -10.50 17.01
CA ILE A 10 16.03 -10.30 18.46
C ILE A 10 16.68 -11.49 19.17
N SER A 11 17.40 -11.22 20.27
CA SER A 11 18.00 -12.28 21.08
C SER A 11 16.95 -12.88 22.02
N GLU A 12 17.15 -14.13 22.47
CA GLU A 12 16.26 -14.78 23.44
C GLU A 12 16.10 -13.96 24.73
N THR A 13 17.18 -13.30 25.18
CA THR A 13 17.13 -12.41 26.35
C THR A 13 16.24 -11.18 26.10
N GLU A 14 16.30 -10.62 24.90
CA GLU A 14 15.48 -9.47 24.52
C GLU A 14 14.01 -9.87 24.33
N GLU A 15 13.75 -11.04 23.73
CA GLU A 15 12.40 -11.63 23.66
C GLU A 15 11.79 -11.83 25.05
N ALA A 16 12.53 -12.45 25.98
CA ALA A 16 12.06 -12.68 27.34
C ALA A 16 11.77 -11.35 28.08
N ARG A 17 12.59 -10.33 27.84
CA ARG A 17 12.40 -8.99 28.41
C ARG A 17 11.16 -8.30 27.85
N ILE A 18 10.87 -8.46 26.55
CA ILE A 18 9.65 -7.92 25.91
C ILE A 18 8.41 -8.63 26.44
N GLN A 19 8.43 -9.97 26.50
CA GLN A 19 7.32 -10.77 27.03
C GLN A 19 7.01 -10.44 28.49
N SER A 20 8.03 -10.23 29.33
CA SER A 20 7.83 -9.81 30.71
C SER A 20 7.21 -8.42 30.83
N GLN A 21 7.45 -7.51 29.88
CA GLN A 21 6.83 -6.18 29.88
C GLN A 21 5.36 -6.25 29.44
N ILE A 22 5.08 -7.03 28.39
CA ILE A 22 3.72 -7.31 27.90
C ILE A 22 2.89 -7.91 29.05
N ALA A 23 3.38 -8.97 29.71
CA ALA A 23 2.66 -9.63 30.80
C ALA A 23 2.47 -8.78 32.08
N ALA A 24 3.29 -7.74 32.26
CA ALA A 24 3.18 -6.83 33.40
C ALA A 24 2.31 -5.59 33.09
N ASP A 25 1.91 -5.39 31.83
CA ASP A 25 1.11 -4.26 31.41
C ASP A 25 -0.37 -4.48 31.80
N PRO A 26 -0.93 -3.66 32.71
CA PRO A 26 -2.32 -3.79 33.11
C PRO A 26 -3.31 -3.32 32.03
N ASP A 27 -2.87 -2.71 30.94
CA ASP A 27 -3.73 -2.32 29.81
C ASP A 27 -3.67 -3.34 28.65
N ASP A 28 -2.76 -4.33 28.73
CA ASP A 28 -2.68 -5.41 27.77
C ASP A 28 -3.56 -6.59 28.19
N PHE A 29 -4.50 -6.95 27.32
CA PHE A 29 -5.43 -8.04 27.55
C PHE A 29 -5.64 -8.82 26.25
N GLU A 30 -5.70 -10.15 26.38
CA GLU A 30 -6.12 -11.00 25.28
C GLU A 30 -7.63 -10.87 25.05
N ALA A 31 -8.02 -10.63 23.79
CA ALA A 31 -9.42 -10.60 23.42
C ALA A 31 -10.06 -11.97 23.64
N THR A 32 -11.22 -12.01 24.30
CA THR A 32 -11.99 -13.24 24.48
C THR A 32 -12.70 -13.66 23.19
N ASP A 33 -13.02 -14.95 23.06
CA ASP A 33 -13.76 -15.47 21.90
C ASP A 33 -15.08 -14.73 21.63
N ASN A 34 -15.77 -14.34 22.71
CA ASN A 34 -17.02 -13.57 22.60
C ASN A 34 -16.78 -12.17 22.05
N GLU A 35 -15.75 -11.47 22.52
CA GLU A 35 -15.38 -10.15 22.01
C GLU A 35 -14.97 -10.22 20.54
N LEU A 36 -14.19 -11.25 20.17
CA LEU A 36 -13.79 -11.48 18.79
C LEU A 36 -14.99 -11.80 17.89
N SER A 37 -15.98 -12.55 18.39
CA SER A 37 -17.21 -12.85 17.65
C SER A 37 -18.05 -11.60 17.37
N SER A 38 -17.95 -10.59 18.23
CA SER A 38 -18.64 -9.30 18.10
C SER A 38 -17.85 -8.25 17.31
N ALA A 39 -16.63 -8.59 16.87
CA ALA A 39 -15.75 -7.65 16.19
C ALA A 39 -16.36 -7.14 14.88
N LYS A 40 -16.20 -5.84 14.64
CA LYS A 40 -16.67 -5.17 13.44
C LYS A 40 -15.55 -5.01 12.42
N PRO A 41 -15.86 -5.04 11.11
CA PRO A 41 -14.88 -4.67 10.09
C PRO A 41 -14.33 -3.27 10.34
N PHE A 42 -13.04 -3.05 10.10
CA PHE A 42 -12.36 -1.76 10.29
C PHE A 42 -13.08 -0.59 9.64
N SER A 43 -13.66 -0.79 8.45
CA SER A 43 -14.40 0.26 7.75
C SER A 43 -15.71 0.66 8.42
N GLU A 44 -16.31 -0.22 9.21
CA GLU A 44 -17.51 0.07 10.01
C GLU A 44 -17.13 0.71 11.34
N ALA A 45 -16.09 0.21 12.00
CA ALA A 45 -15.60 0.78 13.26
C ALA A 45 -15.00 2.18 13.10
N PHE A 46 -14.31 2.45 11.98
CA PHE A 46 -13.61 3.71 11.73
C PHE A 46 -13.93 4.30 10.33
N PRO A 47 -15.17 4.78 10.11
CA PRO A 47 -15.63 5.17 8.77
C PRO A 47 -14.84 6.36 8.18
N HIS A 48 -14.48 7.35 8.99
CA HIS A 48 -13.70 8.51 8.53
C HIS A 48 -12.27 8.13 8.10
N LEU A 49 -11.62 7.25 8.87
CA LEU A 49 -10.26 6.78 8.59
C LEU A 49 -10.24 5.81 7.40
N ALA A 50 -11.22 4.92 7.31
CA ALA A 50 -11.37 4.06 6.14
C ALA A 50 -11.55 4.87 4.84
N LYS A 51 -12.28 5.99 4.90
CA LYS A 51 -12.45 6.89 3.74
C LYS A 51 -11.15 7.61 3.36
N SER A 52 -10.29 7.97 4.32
CA SER A 52 -9.01 8.62 4.01
C SER A 52 -7.99 7.65 3.40
N ILE A 53 -7.96 6.40 3.87
CA ILE A 53 -7.06 5.34 3.36
C ILE A 53 -7.49 4.86 1.96
N ARG A 54 -8.80 4.76 1.69
CA ARG A 54 -9.35 4.30 0.40
C ARG A 54 -9.09 5.25 -0.79
N ARG A 55 -8.41 6.39 -0.60
CA ARG A 55 -8.05 7.30 -1.71
C ARG A 55 -7.16 6.63 -2.76
N HIS A 56 -6.39 5.61 -2.39
CA HIS A 56 -5.73 4.74 -3.34
C HIS A 56 -6.63 3.53 -3.59
N GLY A 57 -7.52 3.65 -4.57
CA GLY A 57 -8.25 2.49 -5.10
C GLY A 57 -7.28 1.40 -5.56
N PRO A 58 -7.76 0.17 -5.83
CA PRO A 58 -6.91 -0.90 -6.31
C PRO A 58 -6.05 -0.39 -7.46
N LEU A 59 -4.73 -0.57 -7.36
CA LEU A 59 -3.82 -0.26 -8.45
C LEU A 59 -4.36 -0.99 -9.68
N ARG A 60 -4.86 -0.23 -10.66
CA ARG A 60 -5.25 -0.81 -11.94
C ARG A 60 -4.05 -1.60 -12.45
N LYS A 61 -4.28 -2.85 -12.83
CA LYS A 61 -3.20 -3.70 -13.38
C LYS A 61 -2.65 -3.00 -14.62
N LYS A 62 -1.39 -2.58 -14.55
CA LYS A 62 -0.64 -2.03 -15.67
C LYS A 62 0.34 -3.10 -16.10
N GLU A 63 0.36 -3.42 -17.38
CA GLU A 63 1.38 -4.29 -17.95
C GLU A 63 2.54 -3.44 -18.45
N ALA A 64 3.76 -3.78 -18.03
CA ALA A 64 4.96 -3.10 -18.50
C ALA A 64 5.36 -3.67 -19.86
N VAL A 65 5.12 -2.90 -20.91
CA VAL A 65 5.48 -3.26 -22.29
C VAL A 65 6.62 -2.38 -22.80
N SER A 66 7.42 -2.92 -23.71
CA SER A 66 8.46 -2.16 -24.41
C SER A 66 7.89 -1.62 -25.72
N ILE A 67 7.76 -0.30 -25.83
CA ILE A 67 7.31 0.41 -27.04
C ILE A 67 8.38 1.40 -27.49
N ARG A 68 8.49 1.60 -28.80
CA ARG A 68 9.33 2.67 -29.38
C ARG A 68 8.46 3.90 -29.60
N ILE A 69 8.95 5.05 -29.13
CA ILE A 69 8.33 6.37 -29.29
C ILE A 69 9.38 7.27 -29.94
N ASP A 70 8.97 8.11 -30.88
CA ASP A 70 9.85 9.09 -31.50
C ASP A 70 10.49 10.01 -30.45
N ILE A 71 11.76 10.36 -30.69
CA ILE A 71 12.58 11.05 -29.70
C ILE A 71 12.03 12.43 -29.36
N ASP A 72 11.54 13.18 -30.35
CA ASP A 72 10.99 14.52 -30.14
C ASP A 72 9.67 14.49 -29.35
N VAL A 73 8.86 13.45 -29.55
CA VAL A 73 7.63 13.21 -28.77
C VAL A 73 7.99 12.86 -27.33
N LEU A 74 8.97 11.98 -27.13
CA LEU A 74 9.42 11.59 -25.79
C LEU A 74 10.00 12.78 -25.01
N GLU A 75 10.75 13.66 -25.68
CA GLU A 75 11.29 14.88 -25.07
C GLU A 75 10.17 15.83 -24.61
N LYS A 76 9.18 16.09 -25.47
CA LYS A 76 8.00 16.92 -25.11
C LYS A 76 7.25 16.33 -23.92
N LEU A 77 7.07 15.00 -23.88
CA LEU A 77 6.45 14.32 -22.76
C LEU A 77 7.26 14.47 -21.48
N ARG A 78 8.59 14.25 -21.52
CA ARG A 78 9.43 14.42 -20.32
C ARG A 78 9.47 15.87 -19.82
N ALA A 79 9.52 16.83 -20.74
CA ALA A 79 9.54 18.27 -20.42
C ALA A 79 8.28 18.74 -19.69
N SER A 80 7.17 18.03 -19.87
CA SER A 80 5.91 18.35 -19.20
C SER A 80 5.84 17.94 -17.72
N GLY A 81 6.93 17.39 -17.16
CA GLY A 81 7.11 17.16 -15.73
C GLY A 81 6.69 15.77 -15.25
N ASP A 82 6.66 15.61 -13.93
CA ASP A 82 6.34 14.35 -13.27
C ASP A 82 4.99 13.79 -13.73
N GLY A 83 4.89 12.46 -13.74
CA GLY A 83 3.68 11.77 -14.18
C GLY A 83 3.44 11.79 -15.69
N TRP A 84 4.42 12.18 -16.53
CA TRP A 84 4.28 12.15 -17.99
C TRP A 84 3.87 10.77 -18.54
N GLN A 85 4.37 9.67 -17.96
CA GLN A 85 3.97 8.31 -18.34
C GLN A 85 2.49 8.03 -18.08
N SER A 86 1.95 8.53 -16.96
CA SER A 86 0.51 8.44 -16.68
C SER A 86 -0.30 9.21 -17.71
N ARG A 87 0.17 10.41 -18.09
CA ARG A 87 -0.48 11.23 -19.13
C ARG A 87 -0.47 10.57 -20.51
N VAL A 88 0.60 9.85 -20.86
CA VAL A 88 0.64 9.02 -22.08
C VAL A 88 -0.45 7.95 -22.03
N ASN A 89 -0.54 7.21 -20.93
CA ASN A 89 -1.55 6.18 -20.77
C ASN A 89 -2.99 6.75 -20.84
N ASP A 90 -3.22 7.92 -20.25
CA ASP A 90 -4.54 8.57 -20.28
C ASP A 90 -4.89 9.10 -21.68
N LEU A 91 -3.90 9.56 -22.46
CA LEU A 91 -4.09 9.95 -23.86
C LEU A 91 -4.47 8.74 -24.72
N LEU A 92 -3.75 7.62 -24.57
CA LEU A 92 -4.07 6.38 -25.28
C LEU A 92 -5.48 5.87 -24.96
N ARG A 93 -5.90 5.93 -23.68
CA ARG A 93 -7.25 5.54 -23.30
C ARG A 93 -8.31 6.42 -23.97
N ARG A 94 -8.16 7.74 -23.88
CA ARG A 94 -9.12 8.68 -24.50
C ARG A 94 -9.23 8.44 -26.00
N HIS A 95 -8.10 8.27 -26.67
CA HIS A 95 -8.09 7.98 -28.10
C HIS A 95 -8.83 6.68 -28.45
N LEU A 96 -8.68 5.62 -27.64
CA LEU A 96 -9.38 4.34 -27.85
C LEU A 96 -10.87 4.38 -27.47
N GLU A 97 -11.31 5.33 -26.65
CA GLU A 97 -12.73 5.55 -26.32
C GLU A 97 -13.46 6.38 -27.39
N GLU A 98 -12.71 7.20 -28.14
CA GLU A 98 -13.21 8.05 -29.23
C GLU A 98 -13.27 7.34 -30.59
N VAL A 99 -12.67 6.14 -30.71
CA VAL A 99 -12.64 5.29 -31.92
C VAL A 99 -13.72 4.22 -31.84
#